data_AF-A0A1I1ZNF5-F1
#
_entry.id   AF-A0A1I1ZNF5-F1
#
_cell.length_a   1.000
_cell.length_b   1.000
_cell.length_c   1.000
_cell.angle_alpha   90.00
_cell.angle_beta   90.00
_cell.angle_gamma   90.00
#
_symmetry.space_group_name_H-M   'P 1'
#
loop_
_entity.id
_entity.type
_entity.pdbx_description
1 polymer ?
#
loop_
_entity_poly.entity_id
_entity_poly.type
_entity_poly.pdbx_seq_one_letter_code
_entity_poly.pdbx_strand_id
1 'polypeptide(L)'
;MKNRFKLMSLLLAMSVAISFNACSDDDDDNNGDDTDNNDSLVLVTENITSDATWTNDKIYQLGGRIAVTNGAKLTIEEGTIIKGEVGTGANASALIVARGAQIDAEGTPEKPIIFTSVADEIDYESIANGDYSSPNLDPDANGLWGGVLILGNAPISVSGSTTAQIEGIPSSDTNGQYGGDDPEDSSGIFKYVSIRHGGANIGEGNEINGLSLGGVGNKTVIENIEIIANQDDGIEFFGGTVSVKNVVVWNVGDDGLDTDQGWNGTCENFVVISPAGHVFELDGIEGDKSDQSVIEEYGYHTFKNGYVIANTEDASSKDLANLDPETNVHFINVFFNYINEGQTLNLQDKEDDNGDVIAVYSMPDDFLAGVTTSFENVVLNVTDVTAYIDGTMDGITAGTEPAIPGDIDLSVFDGWTWSENSIVAW
;
A
#
# COMPACT_ATOMS: atom_id res chain seq x y z
N MET A 1 -72.08 -0.94 9.93
CA MET A 1 -72.57 -0.66 8.57
C MET A 1 -71.51 -1.23 7.61
N LYS A 2 -71.83 -2.22 6.76
CA LYS A 2 -72.25 -2.08 5.34
C LYS A 2 -71.30 -1.16 4.54
N ASN A 3 -70.60 -1.55 3.46
CA ASN A 3 -70.34 -2.82 2.71
C ASN A 3 -68.83 -2.85 2.32
N ARG A 4 -68.13 -3.88 1.79
CA ARG A 4 -68.39 -5.20 1.16
C ARG A 4 -68.76 -5.30 -0.35
N PHE A 5 -67.74 -5.23 -1.22
CA PHE A 5 -67.57 -5.88 -2.54
C PHE A 5 -66.06 -6.30 -2.62
N LYS A 6 -65.55 -7.49 -2.99
CA LYS A 6 -65.87 -8.55 -3.99
C LYS A 6 -65.72 -8.06 -5.45
N LEU A 7 -65.04 -8.73 -6.39
CA LEU A 7 -64.54 -10.13 -6.49
C LEU A 7 -63.54 -10.33 -7.67
N MET A 8 -62.78 -11.46 -7.67
CA MET A 8 -62.10 -12.17 -8.81
C MET A 8 -61.07 -11.39 -9.68
N SER A 9 -59.80 -11.83 -9.82
CA SER A 9 -59.23 -13.12 -10.31
C SER A 9 -59.21 -13.27 -11.84
N LEU A 10 -58.02 -13.28 -12.44
CA LEU A 10 -57.65 -14.25 -13.48
C LEU A 10 -56.12 -14.36 -13.62
N LEU A 11 -55.59 -15.60 -13.71
CA LEU A 11 -54.25 -15.86 -14.23
C LEU A 11 -54.27 -15.70 -15.75
N LEU A 12 -53.14 -15.28 -16.33
CA LEU A 12 -52.72 -15.79 -17.63
C LEU A 12 -51.19 -15.85 -17.70
N ALA A 13 -50.65 -17.07 -17.61
CA ALA A 13 -49.29 -17.34 -18.06
C ALA A 13 -49.31 -17.45 -19.58
N MET A 14 -48.30 -16.90 -20.26
CA MET A 14 -48.13 -17.08 -21.70
C MET A 14 -46.67 -17.40 -22.01
N SER A 15 -46.38 -18.69 -22.11
CA SER A 15 -45.13 -19.21 -22.65
C SER A 15 -45.09 -18.96 -24.15
N VAL A 16 -44.00 -18.36 -24.63
CA VAL A 16 -43.70 -18.22 -26.04
C VAL A 16 -42.71 -19.32 -26.42
N ALA A 17 -43.22 -20.38 -27.03
CA ALA A 17 -42.39 -21.35 -27.73
C ALA A 17 -42.24 -20.90 -29.19
N ILE A 18 -41.01 -20.65 -29.62
CA ILE A 18 -40.68 -20.47 -31.04
C ILE A 18 -39.90 -21.69 -31.48
N SER A 19 -40.48 -22.46 -32.39
CA SER A 19 -39.79 -23.50 -33.14
C SER A 19 -40.01 -23.25 -34.63
N PHE A 20 -38.94 -22.91 -35.32
CA PHE A 20 -38.84 -23.05 -36.77
C PHE A 20 -37.77 -24.11 -37.05
N ASN A 21 -38.03 -24.91 -38.07
CA ASN A 21 -37.20 -26.04 -38.45
C ASN A 21 -36.94 -25.97 -39.96
N ALA A 22 -35.86 -26.63 -40.40
CA ALA A 22 -35.43 -26.80 -41.79
C ALA A 22 -34.89 -25.58 -42.56
N CYS A 23 -33.56 -25.55 -42.71
CA CYS A 23 -32.95 -25.67 -44.03
C CYS A 23 -31.94 -26.83 -43.98
N SER A 24 -31.83 -27.58 -45.06
CA SER A 24 -30.85 -28.65 -45.24
C SER A 24 -29.89 -28.27 -46.36
N ASP A 25 -28.60 -28.50 -46.18
CA ASP A 25 -27.84 -29.54 -46.86
C ASP A 25 -26.37 -29.45 -46.38
N ASP A 26 -25.70 -30.60 -46.30
CA ASP A 26 -24.27 -30.66 -45.95
C ASP A 26 -23.42 -30.15 -47.13
N ASP A 27 -22.39 -29.36 -46.84
CA ASP A 27 -21.11 -29.40 -47.55
C ASP A 27 -20.02 -28.81 -46.63
N ASP A 28 -18.85 -29.46 -46.59
CA ASP A 28 -17.71 -29.06 -45.76
C ASP A 28 -17.12 -27.72 -46.24
N ASP A 29 -16.93 -26.76 -45.32
CA ASP A 29 -15.86 -25.75 -45.46
C ASP A 29 -15.23 -25.43 -44.09
N ASN A 30 -13.99 -25.87 -43.94
CA ASN A 30 -13.19 -25.76 -42.72
C ASN A 30 -12.15 -24.64 -42.90
N ASN A 31 -12.39 -23.44 -42.35
CA ASN A 31 -11.31 -22.45 -42.15
C ASN A 31 -11.66 -21.30 -41.19
N GLY A 32 -10.71 -20.93 -40.31
CA GLY A 32 -10.74 -19.75 -39.42
C GLY A 32 -11.83 -19.83 -38.35
N ASP A 33 -11.57 -20.17 -37.08
CA ASP A 33 -10.46 -19.69 -36.25
C ASP A 33 -10.20 -18.19 -36.42
N ASP A 34 -11.02 -17.43 -35.71
CA ASP A 34 -10.79 -16.02 -35.37
C ASP A 34 -10.65 -15.95 -33.84
N THR A 35 -9.72 -16.73 -33.28
CA THR A 35 -9.13 -16.35 -32.00
C THR A 35 -8.11 -15.26 -32.27
N ASP A 36 -8.48 -14.02 -31.98
CA ASP A 36 -7.55 -12.93 -31.73
C ASP A 36 -6.85 -13.18 -30.38
N ASN A 37 -6.05 -14.26 -30.35
CA ASN A 37 -5.22 -14.64 -29.22
C ASN A 37 -4.08 -13.65 -29.16
N ASN A 38 -4.27 -12.60 -28.37
CA ASN A 38 -3.25 -11.63 -28.04
C ASN A 38 -2.12 -12.32 -27.26
N ASP A 39 -1.12 -12.84 -27.97
CA ASP A 39 0.03 -13.61 -27.46
C ASP A 39 0.91 -12.81 -26.46
N SER A 40 0.60 -11.52 -26.29
CA SER A 40 1.21 -10.62 -25.30
C SER A 40 0.48 -10.56 -23.95
N LEU A 41 -0.68 -11.21 -23.76
CA LEU A 41 -1.44 -11.18 -22.50
C LEU A 41 -1.48 -12.54 -21.81
N VAL A 42 -1.07 -12.60 -20.54
CA VAL A 42 -1.12 -13.81 -19.70
C VAL A 42 -2.09 -13.58 -18.54
N LEU A 43 -3.28 -14.16 -18.62
CA LEU A 43 -4.21 -14.21 -17.48
C LEU A 43 -3.75 -15.26 -16.46
N VAL A 44 -3.44 -14.80 -15.25
CA VAL A 44 -3.00 -15.60 -14.10
C VAL A 44 -4.19 -15.81 -13.18
N THR A 45 -4.72 -17.04 -13.11
CA THR A 45 -5.90 -17.40 -12.28
C THR A 45 -5.59 -18.38 -11.15
N GLU A 46 -4.34 -18.83 -11.04
CA GLU A 46 -3.92 -19.88 -10.11
C GLU A 46 -2.65 -19.44 -9.36
N ASN A 47 -2.49 -19.92 -8.13
CA ASN A 47 -1.33 -19.61 -7.29
C ASN A 47 -0.01 -20.17 -7.89
N ILE A 48 1.07 -19.43 -7.69
CA ILE A 48 2.42 -19.79 -8.12
C ILE A 48 3.02 -20.74 -7.07
N THR A 49 2.90 -22.04 -7.34
CA THR A 49 3.29 -23.14 -6.42
C THR A 49 4.68 -23.71 -6.66
N SER A 50 5.42 -23.15 -7.61
CA SER A 50 6.81 -23.47 -7.94
C SER A 50 7.45 -22.29 -8.65
N ASP A 51 8.78 -22.24 -8.71
CA ASP A 51 9.53 -21.15 -9.33
C ASP A 51 8.98 -20.78 -10.73
N ALA A 52 8.76 -19.47 -10.92
CA ALA A 52 8.19 -18.91 -12.13
C ALA A 52 8.95 -17.64 -12.55
N THR A 53 8.87 -17.31 -13.84
CA THR A 53 9.44 -16.09 -14.41
C THR A 53 8.37 -15.36 -15.21
N TRP A 54 8.18 -14.08 -14.93
CA TRP A 54 7.36 -13.16 -15.71
C TRP A 54 8.29 -12.29 -16.57
N THR A 55 8.03 -12.26 -17.87
CA THR A 55 8.92 -11.71 -18.89
C THR A 55 8.39 -10.40 -19.48
N ASN A 56 9.29 -9.49 -19.85
CA ASN A 56 8.90 -8.13 -20.31
C ASN A 56 8.40 -8.06 -21.76
N ASP A 57 8.12 -9.20 -22.40
CA ASP A 57 7.39 -9.29 -23.66
C ASP A 57 5.87 -9.45 -23.47
N LYS A 58 5.40 -9.51 -22.21
CA LYS A 58 4.01 -9.86 -21.85
C LYS A 58 3.45 -8.99 -20.74
N ILE A 59 2.15 -8.71 -20.82
CA ILE A 59 1.36 -8.16 -19.72
C ILE A 59 0.81 -9.34 -18.91
N TYR A 60 1.01 -9.33 -17.60
CA TYR A 60 0.47 -10.35 -16.69
C TYR A 60 -0.78 -9.83 -15.99
N GLN A 61 -1.93 -10.46 -16.21
CA GLN A 61 -3.21 -10.03 -15.66
C GLN A 61 -3.63 -10.92 -14.48
N LEU A 62 -3.79 -10.35 -13.29
CA LEU A 62 -4.19 -11.08 -12.09
C LEU A 62 -5.71 -11.26 -12.08
N GLY A 63 -6.17 -12.49 -12.32
CA GLY A 63 -7.61 -12.85 -12.35
C GLY A 63 -8.29 -12.89 -10.98
N GLY A 64 -7.61 -12.42 -9.92
CA GLY A 64 -8.03 -12.51 -8.52
C GLY A 64 -6.83 -12.36 -7.58
N ARG A 65 -6.94 -12.83 -6.34
CA ARG A 65 -5.81 -12.93 -5.41
C ARG A 65 -4.91 -14.09 -5.83
N ILE A 66 -3.68 -13.77 -6.22
CA ILE A 66 -2.67 -14.72 -6.67
C ILE A 66 -1.54 -14.76 -5.65
N ALA A 67 -1.33 -15.91 -5.01
CA ALA A 67 -0.23 -16.11 -4.08
C ALA A 67 0.98 -16.77 -4.75
N VAL A 68 2.17 -16.21 -4.52
CA VAL A 68 3.44 -16.96 -4.58
C VAL A 68 3.51 -17.74 -3.26
N THR A 69 3.39 -19.07 -3.32
CA THR A 69 3.25 -19.88 -2.11
C THR A 69 4.60 -20.27 -1.52
N ASN A 70 4.65 -20.51 -0.21
CA ASN A 70 5.84 -20.96 0.52
C ASN A 70 6.71 -21.97 -0.26
N GLY A 71 7.99 -21.65 -0.42
CA GLY A 71 8.98 -22.47 -1.13
C GLY A 71 9.06 -22.23 -2.64
N ALA A 72 8.24 -21.35 -3.21
CA ALA A 72 8.34 -20.91 -4.60
C ALA A 72 8.95 -19.49 -4.70
N LYS A 73 9.66 -19.24 -5.80
CA LYS A 73 10.17 -17.91 -6.16
C LYS A 73 9.50 -17.37 -7.44
N LEU A 74 8.93 -16.18 -7.38
CA LEU A 74 8.52 -15.41 -8.57
C LEU A 74 9.65 -14.45 -8.97
N THR A 75 10.20 -14.62 -10.17
CA THR A 75 11.13 -13.66 -10.78
C THR A 75 10.36 -12.80 -11.78
N ILE A 76 10.54 -11.49 -11.78
CA ILE A 76 9.90 -10.54 -12.70
C ILE A 76 11.00 -9.76 -13.41
N GLU A 77 11.04 -9.82 -14.74
CA GLU A 77 12.02 -9.09 -15.54
C GLU A 77 11.77 -7.57 -15.52
N GLU A 78 12.83 -6.77 -15.58
CA GLU A 78 12.76 -5.31 -15.69
C GLU A 78 11.80 -4.86 -16.79
N GLY A 79 10.96 -3.86 -16.51
CA GLY A 79 9.98 -3.31 -17.44
C GLY A 79 8.66 -4.07 -17.54
N THR A 80 8.49 -5.20 -16.86
CA THR A 80 7.24 -5.98 -16.94
C THR A 80 6.04 -5.18 -16.43
N ILE A 81 4.90 -5.26 -17.14
CA ILE A 81 3.62 -4.67 -16.73
C ILE A 81 2.70 -5.77 -16.18
N ILE A 82 2.18 -5.54 -14.98
CA ILE A 82 1.25 -6.42 -14.26
C ILE A 82 -0.05 -5.65 -13.99
N LYS A 83 -1.20 -6.25 -14.31
CA LYS A 83 -2.52 -5.62 -14.21
C LYS A 83 -3.49 -6.42 -13.34
N GLY A 84 -4.03 -5.83 -12.29
CA GLY A 84 -5.11 -6.41 -11.48
C GLY A 84 -6.47 -6.27 -12.15
N GLU A 85 -7.28 -7.34 -12.15
CA GLU A 85 -8.71 -7.26 -12.44
C GLU A 85 -9.44 -6.34 -11.46
N VAL A 86 -10.42 -5.59 -11.97
CA VAL A 86 -11.27 -4.72 -11.14
C VAL A 86 -12.27 -5.55 -10.33
N GLY A 87 -12.23 -5.38 -9.01
CA GLY A 87 -13.16 -6.05 -8.10
C GLY A 87 -12.98 -5.60 -6.66
N THR A 88 -14.02 -5.83 -5.86
CA THR A 88 -14.05 -5.57 -4.41
C THR A 88 -14.41 -6.84 -3.64
N GLY A 89 -14.23 -6.82 -2.33
CA GLY A 89 -14.53 -7.94 -1.45
C GLY A 89 -13.74 -9.18 -1.84
N ALA A 90 -14.43 -10.32 -1.93
CA ALA A 90 -13.81 -11.58 -2.33
C ALA A 90 -13.21 -11.59 -3.75
N ASN A 91 -13.56 -10.60 -4.60
CA ASN A 91 -13.14 -10.50 -6.00
C ASN A 91 -12.02 -9.49 -6.25
N ALA A 92 -11.56 -8.74 -5.24
CA ALA A 92 -10.38 -7.89 -5.41
C ALA A 92 -9.18 -8.74 -5.84
N SER A 93 -8.44 -8.27 -6.84
CA SER A 93 -7.22 -8.92 -7.31
C SER A 93 -6.00 -8.37 -6.59
N ALA A 94 -5.03 -9.21 -6.26
CA ALA A 94 -3.81 -8.80 -5.55
C ALA A 94 -2.68 -9.80 -5.79
N LEU A 95 -1.43 -9.36 -5.64
CA LEU A 95 -0.27 -10.26 -5.59
C LEU A 95 0.16 -10.45 -4.13
N ILE A 96 0.22 -11.70 -3.68
CA ILE A 96 0.59 -12.05 -2.31
C ILE A 96 1.89 -12.87 -2.36
N VAL A 97 3.00 -12.33 -1.87
CA VAL A 97 4.23 -13.09 -1.63
C VAL A 97 4.12 -13.69 -0.22
N ALA A 98 3.64 -14.92 -0.12
CA ALA A 98 3.33 -15.55 1.16
C ALA A 98 4.60 -15.86 1.97
N ARG A 99 4.49 -15.93 3.30
CA ARG A 99 5.62 -16.26 4.19
C ARG A 99 6.36 -17.53 3.76
N GLY A 100 7.66 -17.39 3.53
CA GLY A 100 8.56 -18.43 3.02
C GLY A 100 8.59 -18.57 1.49
N ALA A 101 7.85 -17.74 0.75
CA ALA A 101 8.03 -17.53 -0.69
C ALA A 101 9.03 -16.38 -0.94
N GLN A 102 9.42 -16.19 -2.20
CA GLN A 102 10.28 -15.07 -2.60
C GLN A 102 9.77 -14.37 -3.86
N ILE A 103 10.02 -13.06 -3.94
CA ILE A 103 9.90 -12.25 -5.15
C ILE A 103 11.27 -11.70 -5.54
N ASP A 104 11.52 -11.60 -6.84
CA ASP A 104 12.75 -11.06 -7.41
C ASP A 104 12.39 -10.19 -8.59
N ALA A 105 12.01 -8.96 -8.27
CA ALA A 105 11.52 -7.93 -9.17
C ALA A 105 12.57 -6.80 -9.20
N GLU A 106 13.59 -6.97 -10.04
CA GLU A 106 14.67 -6.00 -10.22
C GLU A 106 14.43 -5.16 -11.49
N GLY A 107 13.60 -4.11 -11.36
CA GLY A 107 13.48 -3.07 -12.39
C GLY A 107 14.72 -2.17 -12.47
N THR A 108 14.69 -1.24 -13.42
CA THR A 108 15.70 -0.18 -13.60
C THR A 108 15.03 1.17 -13.86
N PRO A 109 15.70 2.33 -13.73
CA PRO A 109 15.09 3.62 -14.08
C PRO A 109 14.58 3.66 -15.53
N GLU A 110 15.31 3.03 -16.46
CA GLU A 110 14.90 2.96 -17.85
C GLU A 110 13.80 1.90 -18.13
N LYS A 111 13.48 1.05 -17.15
CA LYS A 111 12.49 -0.04 -17.22
C LYS A 111 11.95 -0.41 -15.82
N PRO A 112 11.16 0.47 -15.18
CA PRO A 112 10.50 0.14 -13.93
C PRO A 112 9.48 -0.98 -14.15
N ILE A 113 9.24 -1.78 -13.12
CA ILE A 113 8.16 -2.78 -13.11
C ILE A 113 6.89 -2.06 -12.66
N ILE A 114 5.78 -2.23 -13.38
CA ILE A 114 4.54 -1.49 -13.10
C ILE A 114 3.44 -2.47 -12.71
N PHE A 115 2.90 -2.28 -11.51
CA PHE A 115 1.68 -2.92 -11.03
C PHE A 115 0.55 -1.89 -11.07
N THR A 116 -0.51 -2.20 -11.81
CA THR A 116 -1.65 -1.28 -12.02
C THR A 116 -2.95 -2.06 -12.20
N SER A 117 -4.06 -1.41 -12.55
CA SER A 117 -5.33 -2.07 -12.88
C SER A 117 -5.46 -2.37 -14.38
N VAL A 118 -6.32 -3.32 -14.76
CA VAL A 118 -6.76 -3.51 -16.16
C VAL A 118 -7.49 -2.28 -16.75
N ALA A 119 -7.91 -1.34 -15.90
CA ALA A 119 -8.50 -0.06 -16.30
C ALA A 119 -7.45 1.00 -16.75
N ASP A 120 -6.20 0.86 -16.33
CA ASP A 120 -5.09 1.70 -16.78
C ASP A 120 -4.66 1.24 -18.17
N GLU A 121 -4.69 2.14 -19.16
CA GLU A 121 -4.35 1.82 -20.55
C GLU A 121 -2.83 1.82 -20.81
N ILE A 122 -1.98 2.04 -19.81
CA ILE A 122 -0.52 2.03 -19.96
C ILE A 122 0.01 0.72 -20.58
N ASP A 123 0.96 0.83 -21.49
CA ASP A 123 1.49 -0.28 -22.28
C ASP A 123 2.99 -0.12 -22.59
N TYR A 124 3.55 -1.11 -23.29
CA TYR A 124 4.96 -1.10 -23.68
C TYR A 124 5.33 0.02 -24.67
N GLU A 125 4.38 0.60 -25.40
CA GLU A 125 4.66 1.77 -26.26
C GLU A 125 4.81 3.04 -25.42
N SER A 126 3.99 3.21 -24.37
CA SER A 126 4.09 4.28 -23.38
C SER A 126 5.49 4.29 -22.74
N ILE A 127 5.90 3.14 -22.19
CA ILE A 127 7.21 2.96 -21.55
C ILE A 127 8.37 3.16 -22.54
N ALA A 128 8.26 2.66 -23.77
CA ALA A 128 9.30 2.84 -24.79
C ALA A 128 9.49 4.31 -25.22
N ASN A 129 8.49 5.17 -25.01
CA ASN A 129 8.58 6.62 -25.24
C ASN A 129 9.13 7.39 -24.02
N GLY A 130 9.36 6.71 -22.88
CA GLY A 130 9.74 7.34 -21.61
C GLY A 130 8.58 8.08 -20.94
N ASP A 131 7.33 7.74 -21.28
CA ASP A 131 6.14 8.26 -20.62
C ASP A 131 5.65 7.20 -19.62
N TYR A 132 5.83 7.52 -18.34
CA TYR A 132 5.41 6.67 -17.23
C TYR A 132 4.05 7.06 -16.67
N SER A 133 3.38 8.09 -17.20
CA SER A 133 2.03 8.45 -16.75
C SER A 133 0.97 7.43 -17.18
N SER A 134 -0.15 7.35 -16.46
CA SER A 134 -1.32 6.65 -17.03
C SER A 134 -1.85 7.48 -18.20
N PRO A 135 -2.07 6.88 -19.38
CA PRO A 135 -2.56 7.61 -20.55
C PRO A 135 -4.06 7.96 -20.47
N ASN A 136 -4.81 7.40 -19.50
CA ASN A 136 -6.27 7.51 -19.43
C ASN A 136 -6.86 7.69 -18.01
N LEU A 137 -6.10 7.43 -16.94
CA LEU A 137 -6.54 7.62 -15.55
C LEU A 137 -5.85 8.84 -14.92
N ASP A 138 -6.62 9.58 -14.11
CA ASP A 138 -6.11 10.67 -13.29
C ASP A 138 -5.34 10.10 -12.06
N PRO A 139 -4.38 10.84 -11.47
CA PRO A 139 -3.56 10.38 -10.35
C PRO A 139 -4.30 10.37 -9.00
N ASP A 140 -5.63 10.41 -9.00
CA ASP A 140 -6.54 10.23 -7.85
C ASP A 140 -7.52 9.04 -8.06
N ALA A 141 -7.47 8.37 -9.22
CA ALA A 141 -8.34 7.26 -9.56
C ALA A 141 -7.94 5.99 -8.78
N ASN A 142 -8.57 5.74 -7.63
CA ASN A 142 -8.17 4.69 -6.70
C ASN A 142 -9.19 3.53 -6.58
N GLY A 143 -8.83 2.49 -5.83
CA GLY A 143 -9.70 1.35 -5.51
C GLY A 143 -9.98 0.39 -6.67
N LEU A 144 -9.09 0.34 -7.67
CA LEU A 144 -9.32 -0.41 -8.92
C LEU A 144 -8.75 -1.83 -8.90
N TRP A 145 -7.92 -2.17 -7.93
CA TRP A 145 -7.49 -3.53 -7.55
C TRP A 145 -6.92 -3.49 -6.12
N GLY A 146 -6.53 -4.62 -5.55
CA GLY A 146 -6.04 -4.71 -4.17
C GLY A 146 -4.68 -4.03 -3.98
N GLY A 147 -3.61 -4.65 -4.45
CA GLY A 147 -2.24 -4.16 -4.23
C GLY A 147 -1.21 -5.29 -4.19
N VAL A 148 -0.05 -5.01 -3.61
CA VAL A 148 1.04 -5.99 -3.43
C VAL A 148 1.27 -6.22 -1.93
N LEU A 149 1.24 -7.48 -1.50
CA LEU A 149 1.54 -7.86 -0.12
C LEU A 149 2.80 -8.70 -0.11
N ILE A 150 3.79 -8.31 0.70
CA ILE A 150 5.00 -9.10 0.94
C ILE A 150 5.01 -9.54 2.39
N LEU A 151 4.97 -10.85 2.61
CA LEU A 151 4.81 -11.45 3.93
C LEU A 151 6.04 -12.29 4.28
N GLY A 152 6.64 -12.01 5.44
CA GLY A 152 7.87 -12.65 5.92
C GLY A 152 7.69 -13.41 7.24
N ASN A 153 8.81 -13.90 7.76
CA ASN A 153 8.97 -14.67 9.00
C ASN A 153 9.73 -13.89 10.10
N ALA A 154 9.88 -12.57 9.97
CA ALA A 154 10.49 -11.73 11.01
C ALA A 154 9.53 -11.48 12.19
N PRO A 155 10.06 -11.10 13.37
CA PRO A 155 9.23 -10.79 14.53
C PRO A 155 8.20 -9.69 14.28
N ILE A 156 7.02 -9.83 14.87
CA ILE A 156 5.92 -8.84 14.89
C ILE A 156 5.35 -8.79 16.30
N SER A 157 4.93 -7.61 16.76
CA SER A 157 4.41 -7.43 18.11
C SER A 157 2.89 -7.54 18.14
N VAL A 158 2.38 -8.74 18.43
CA VAL A 158 0.94 -9.03 18.49
C VAL A 158 0.54 -9.79 19.75
N SER A 159 -0.68 -9.56 20.24
CA SER A 159 -1.13 -10.13 21.51
C SER A 159 -1.26 -11.67 21.48
N GLY A 160 -0.44 -12.36 22.30
CA GLY A 160 -0.57 -13.79 22.57
C GLY A 160 -0.16 -14.73 21.41
N SER A 161 0.51 -14.20 20.39
CA SER A 161 0.98 -14.93 19.20
C SER A 161 2.38 -14.43 18.77
N THR A 162 3.00 -15.09 17.80
CA THR A 162 4.18 -14.59 17.06
C THR A 162 3.88 -14.46 15.57
N THR A 163 2.61 -14.59 15.19
CA THR A 163 2.14 -14.63 13.80
C THR A 163 0.73 -14.05 13.74
N ALA A 164 0.45 -13.26 12.72
CA ALA A 164 -0.86 -12.69 12.46
C ALA A 164 -1.37 -13.11 11.07
N GLN A 165 -2.61 -12.71 10.76
CA GLN A 165 -3.21 -12.80 9.44
C GLN A 165 -3.28 -11.37 8.91
N ILE A 166 -2.73 -11.13 7.73
CA ILE A 166 -2.75 -9.81 7.09
C ILE A 166 -4.20 -9.45 6.74
N GLU A 167 -4.52 -8.18 6.87
CA GLU A 167 -5.78 -7.64 6.38
C GLU A 167 -5.94 -7.79 4.85
N GLY A 168 -7.14 -7.55 4.34
CA GLY A 168 -7.53 -7.92 2.96
C GLY A 168 -7.60 -9.44 2.68
N ILE A 169 -6.91 -10.28 3.45
CA ILE A 169 -6.80 -11.73 3.19
C ILE A 169 -7.52 -12.53 4.30
N PRO A 170 -8.62 -13.24 3.98
CA PRO A 170 -9.42 -13.95 4.98
C PRO A 170 -8.60 -15.07 5.64
N SER A 171 -8.77 -15.25 6.95
CA SER A 171 -8.06 -16.27 7.76
C SER A 171 -8.23 -17.74 7.34
N SER A 172 -9.12 -18.02 6.38
CA SER A 172 -9.20 -19.31 5.69
C SER A 172 -8.10 -19.53 4.64
N ASP A 173 -7.49 -18.45 4.14
CA ASP A 173 -6.35 -18.49 3.23
C ASP A 173 -5.05 -18.31 4.02
N THR A 174 -4.32 -19.42 4.16
CA THR A 174 -3.05 -19.47 4.90
C THR A 174 -1.91 -18.71 4.23
N ASN A 175 -2.08 -18.26 2.98
CA ASN A 175 -1.07 -17.45 2.29
C ASN A 175 -1.00 -16.02 2.86
N GLY A 176 -2.04 -15.56 3.56
CA GLY A 176 -2.04 -14.28 4.29
C GLY A 176 -1.41 -14.31 5.69
N GLN A 177 -0.81 -15.43 6.11
CA GLN A 177 -0.14 -15.49 7.41
C GLN A 177 1.30 -14.97 7.34
N TYR A 178 1.67 -14.10 8.27
CA TYR A 178 2.99 -13.51 8.39
C TYR A 178 3.50 -13.55 9.84
N GLY A 179 4.71 -13.03 10.04
CA GLY A 179 5.40 -13.00 11.33
C GLY A 179 6.12 -14.30 11.65
N GLY A 180 7.07 -14.25 12.58
CA GLY A 180 7.84 -15.41 13.02
C GLY A 180 8.93 -15.04 14.02
N ASP A 181 10.07 -15.72 13.93
CA ASP A 181 11.21 -15.61 14.83
C ASP A 181 12.56 -15.35 14.11
N ASP A 182 12.54 -15.09 12.80
CA ASP A 182 13.75 -14.85 11.99
C ASP A 182 13.87 -13.38 11.55
N PRO A 183 14.48 -12.50 12.35
CA PRO A 183 14.69 -11.10 11.98
C PRO A 183 15.63 -10.92 10.78
N GLU A 184 16.30 -11.98 10.31
CA GLU A 184 17.12 -11.97 9.11
C GLU A 184 16.49 -12.75 7.94
N ASP A 185 15.16 -12.94 7.94
CA ASP A 185 14.39 -13.49 6.82
C ASP A 185 14.57 -12.66 5.53
N SER A 186 14.32 -13.27 4.37
CA SER A 186 14.44 -12.64 3.06
C SER A 186 13.30 -13.09 2.14
N SER A 187 12.34 -12.17 1.93
CA SER A 187 11.30 -12.29 0.90
C SER A 187 11.85 -11.99 -0.51
N GLY A 188 13.13 -11.64 -0.63
CA GLY A 188 13.85 -11.42 -1.90
C GLY A 188 14.15 -9.95 -2.20
N ILE A 189 13.93 -9.53 -3.45
CA ILE A 189 14.28 -8.19 -3.96
C ILE A 189 13.09 -7.58 -4.68
N PHE A 190 12.80 -6.31 -4.39
CA PHE A 190 11.70 -5.53 -4.96
C PHE A 190 12.20 -4.11 -5.23
N LYS A 191 12.50 -3.79 -6.49
CA LYS A 191 13.28 -2.60 -6.85
C LYS A 191 12.85 -1.93 -8.15
N TYR A 192 12.78 -0.60 -8.17
CA TYR A 192 12.24 0.21 -9.27
C TYR A 192 10.84 -0.28 -9.67
N VAL A 193 9.93 -0.17 -8.72
CA VAL A 193 8.54 -0.64 -8.87
C VAL A 193 7.58 0.52 -8.67
N SER A 194 6.62 0.66 -9.58
CA SER A 194 5.50 1.60 -9.47
C SER A 194 4.20 0.81 -9.22
N ILE A 195 3.48 1.14 -8.16
CA ILE A 195 2.21 0.51 -7.78
C ILE A 195 1.10 1.57 -7.84
N ARG A 196 0.03 1.30 -8.59
CA ARG A 196 -0.94 2.31 -8.99
C ARG A 196 -2.37 1.85 -8.81
N HIS A 197 -3.26 2.76 -8.44
CA HIS A 197 -4.71 2.56 -8.48
C HIS A 197 -5.22 1.40 -7.59
N GLY A 198 -4.47 1.07 -6.52
CA GLY A 198 -4.77 -0.03 -5.59
C GLY A 198 -5.81 0.33 -4.51
N GLY A 199 -5.88 -0.42 -3.42
CA GLY A 199 -6.77 -0.17 -2.27
C GLY A 199 -8.21 -0.63 -2.43
N ALA A 200 -8.53 -1.49 -3.39
CA ALA A 200 -9.91 -1.88 -3.65
C ALA A 200 -10.58 -2.51 -2.42
N ASN A 201 -11.64 -1.88 -1.94
CA ASN A 201 -12.31 -2.25 -0.70
C ASN A 201 -12.64 -3.75 -0.59
N ILE A 202 -12.16 -4.42 0.47
CA ILE A 202 -12.38 -5.87 0.72
C ILE A 202 -13.28 -6.15 1.94
N GLY A 203 -13.33 -5.23 2.90
CA GLY A 203 -14.23 -5.25 4.05
C GLY A 203 -14.61 -3.84 4.49
N GLU A 204 -15.15 -3.69 5.69
CA GLU A 204 -15.30 -2.36 6.33
C GLU A 204 -14.08 -2.21 7.25
N GLY A 205 -13.11 -1.37 6.88
CA GLY A 205 -11.82 -1.25 7.59
C GLY A 205 -10.98 -2.52 7.47
N ASN A 206 -10.81 -3.00 6.23
CA ASN A 206 -10.02 -4.17 5.87
C ASN A 206 -9.81 -4.07 4.36
N GLU A 207 -8.91 -3.20 3.96
CA GLU A 207 -8.59 -2.91 2.58
C GLU A 207 -7.23 -3.57 2.24
N ILE A 208 -6.45 -3.04 1.30
CA ILE A 208 -5.10 -3.54 0.97
C ILE A 208 -4.28 -2.32 0.56
N ASN A 209 -3.16 -2.11 1.24
CA ASN A 209 -2.28 -0.98 1.00
C ASN A 209 -1.55 -1.11 -0.34
N GLY A 210 -1.02 0.01 -0.84
CA GLY A 210 -0.24 0.01 -2.08
C GLY A 210 0.88 -1.03 -2.01
N LEU A 211 1.59 -1.04 -0.87
CA LEU A 211 2.50 -2.11 -0.50
C LEU A 211 2.35 -2.47 0.99
N SER A 212 1.69 -3.58 1.31
CA SER A 212 1.61 -4.11 2.69
C SER A 212 2.84 -4.97 2.99
N LEU A 213 3.59 -4.65 4.06
CA LEU A 213 4.83 -5.33 4.44
C LEU A 213 4.70 -6.04 5.80
N GLY A 214 4.15 -7.26 5.78
CA GLY A 214 3.90 -8.04 7.00
C GLY A 214 5.10 -8.87 7.45
N GLY A 215 5.73 -8.50 8.58
CA GLY A 215 6.80 -9.29 9.21
C GLY A 215 7.98 -9.57 8.29
N VAL A 216 8.35 -8.62 7.43
CA VAL A 216 9.40 -8.78 6.41
C VAL A 216 10.79 -8.62 7.04
N GLY A 217 11.72 -9.53 6.76
CA GLY A 217 13.04 -9.56 7.39
C GLY A 217 14.11 -8.66 6.74
N ASN A 218 15.15 -8.34 7.51
CA ASN A 218 16.20 -7.38 7.14
C ASN A 218 17.16 -7.82 6.01
N LYS A 219 17.01 -9.06 5.51
CA LYS A 219 17.70 -9.52 4.28
C LYS A 219 16.83 -9.37 3.03
N THR A 220 15.63 -8.79 3.14
CA THR A 220 14.83 -8.36 1.99
C THR A 220 15.32 -7.00 1.52
N VAL A 221 15.38 -6.77 0.21
CA VAL A 221 15.80 -5.49 -0.38
C VAL A 221 14.59 -4.83 -1.03
N ILE A 222 14.17 -3.66 -0.52
CA ILE A 222 13.07 -2.87 -1.05
C ILE A 222 13.59 -1.45 -1.32
N GLU A 223 13.75 -1.08 -2.59
CA GLU A 223 14.36 0.20 -2.96
C GLU A 223 13.75 0.82 -4.23
N ASN A 224 13.56 2.14 -4.27
CA ASN A 224 13.02 2.86 -5.44
C ASN A 224 11.59 2.38 -5.73
N ILE A 225 10.66 2.77 -4.85
CA ILE A 225 9.25 2.40 -4.90
C ILE A 225 8.42 3.66 -5.13
N GLU A 226 7.50 3.61 -6.08
CA GLU A 226 6.46 4.61 -6.30
C GLU A 226 5.09 4.01 -5.98
N ILE A 227 4.25 4.76 -5.26
CA ILE A 227 2.87 4.39 -4.97
C ILE A 227 1.95 5.57 -5.28
N ILE A 228 0.96 5.36 -6.14
CA ILE A 228 0.03 6.41 -6.60
C ILE A 228 -1.41 5.92 -6.52
N ALA A 229 -2.31 6.78 -6.02
CA ALA A 229 -3.74 6.54 -6.03
C ALA A 229 -4.13 5.17 -5.44
N ASN A 230 -3.51 4.78 -4.32
CA ASN A 230 -4.09 3.73 -3.50
C ASN A 230 -5.37 4.27 -2.84
N GLN A 231 -6.40 3.45 -2.65
CA GLN A 231 -7.62 3.86 -1.92
C GLN A 231 -7.43 3.80 -0.41
N ASP A 232 -6.49 2.97 0.02
CA ASP A 232 -5.98 2.79 1.38
C ASP A 232 -4.61 3.49 1.45
N ASP A 233 -3.70 3.01 2.30
CA ASP A 233 -2.38 3.61 2.50
C ASP A 233 -1.42 3.46 1.33
N GLY A 234 -0.34 4.26 1.38
CA GLY A 234 0.85 4.08 0.56
C GLY A 234 1.58 2.78 0.89
N ILE A 235 2.36 2.80 1.97
CA ILE A 235 3.02 1.61 2.53
C ILE A 235 2.58 1.47 3.97
N GLU A 236 2.16 0.27 4.35
CA GLU A 236 1.92 -0.10 5.75
C GLU A 236 2.91 -1.19 6.18
N PHE A 237 3.54 -1.00 7.33
CA PHE A 237 4.54 -1.91 7.90
C PHE A 237 3.98 -2.66 9.11
N PHE A 238 3.45 -3.88 8.91
CA PHE A 238 2.99 -4.73 10.02
C PHE A 238 4.18 -5.48 10.66
N GLY A 239 4.90 -4.80 11.54
CA GLY A 239 6.08 -5.35 12.22
C GLY A 239 7.24 -5.69 11.26
N GLY A 240 8.12 -6.58 11.70
CA GLY A 240 9.30 -6.99 10.93
C GLY A 240 10.49 -6.05 11.06
N THR A 241 11.53 -6.31 10.26
CA THR A 241 12.86 -5.66 10.37
C THR A 241 13.41 -5.15 9.03
N VAL A 242 12.61 -5.22 7.96
CA VAL A 242 12.98 -4.68 6.64
C VAL A 242 13.22 -3.18 6.71
N SER A 243 14.23 -2.69 6.00
CA SER A 243 14.40 -1.27 5.74
C SER A 243 14.11 -0.98 4.28
N VAL A 244 13.44 0.15 4.01
CA VAL A 244 13.10 0.60 2.66
C VAL A 244 13.89 1.85 2.32
N LYS A 245 14.12 2.08 1.03
CA LYS A 245 14.87 3.25 0.58
C LYS A 245 14.33 3.83 -0.72
N ASN A 246 14.37 5.16 -0.88
CA ASN A 246 13.88 5.85 -2.08
C ASN A 246 12.41 5.50 -2.33
N VAL A 247 11.51 6.03 -1.50
CA VAL A 247 10.05 5.81 -1.62
C VAL A 247 9.35 7.11 -1.96
N VAL A 248 8.43 7.09 -2.94
CA VAL A 248 7.49 8.19 -3.19
C VAL A 248 6.05 7.68 -3.10
N VAL A 249 5.24 8.36 -2.29
CA VAL A 249 3.80 8.11 -2.14
C VAL A 249 3.03 9.37 -2.54
N TRP A 250 2.03 9.24 -3.39
CA TRP A 250 1.25 10.37 -3.92
C TRP A 250 -0.26 10.05 -4.02
N ASN A 251 -1.10 10.96 -3.51
CA ASN A 251 -2.56 10.92 -3.62
C ASN A 251 -3.20 9.59 -3.16
N VAL A 252 -2.71 9.03 -2.06
CA VAL A 252 -3.32 7.84 -1.44
C VAL A 252 -4.56 8.22 -0.61
N GLY A 253 -5.48 7.27 -0.45
CA GLY A 253 -6.84 7.50 -0.01
C GLY A 253 -7.05 7.50 1.50
N ASP A 254 -6.12 6.91 2.25
CA ASP A 254 -5.91 7.20 3.67
C ASP A 254 -4.45 7.62 3.92
N ASP A 255 -3.60 6.82 4.56
CA ASP A 255 -2.34 7.28 5.14
C ASP A 255 -1.11 7.18 4.22
N GLY A 256 -0.20 8.15 4.33
CA GLY A 256 0.98 8.23 3.47
C GLY A 256 1.98 7.10 3.72
N LEU A 257 2.36 6.92 4.97
CA LEU A 257 3.24 5.87 5.46
C LEU A 257 2.74 5.43 6.84
N ASP A 258 2.18 4.23 6.92
CA ASP A 258 1.68 3.65 8.16
C ASP A 258 2.71 2.65 8.75
N THR A 259 2.86 2.64 10.08
CA THR A 259 3.61 1.58 10.77
C THR A 259 2.82 0.97 11.91
N ASP A 260 2.71 -0.35 11.92
CA ASP A 260 1.94 -1.12 12.89
C ASP A 260 2.81 -2.23 13.53
N GLN A 261 2.33 -2.82 14.63
CA GLN A 261 2.88 -4.03 15.25
C GLN A 261 4.39 -4.00 15.55
N GLY A 262 4.93 -2.83 15.87
CA GLY A 262 6.31 -2.64 16.28
C GLY A 262 7.33 -2.95 15.18
N TRP A 263 7.15 -2.40 13.98
CA TRP A 263 8.18 -2.43 12.93
C TRP A 263 9.52 -1.86 13.44
N ASN A 264 10.62 -2.51 13.06
CA ASN A 264 11.99 -2.17 13.45
C ASN A 264 12.88 -2.03 12.22
N GLY A 265 12.60 -1.00 11.43
CA GLY A 265 13.33 -0.71 10.20
C GLY A 265 13.66 0.77 10.04
N THR A 266 14.20 1.10 8.88
CA THR A 266 14.41 2.49 8.45
C THR A 266 13.76 2.70 7.11
N CYS A 267 12.99 3.78 6.97
CA CYS A 267 12.60 4.37 5.69
C CYS A 267 13.57 5.53 5.42
N GLU A 268 14.51 5.34 4.49
CA GLU A 268 15.53 6.34 4.13
C GLU A 268 15.24 6.97 2.75
N ASN A 269 15.29 8.30 2.68
CA ASN A 269 15.07 9.09 1.47
C ASN A 269 13.66 8.86 0.90
N PHE A 270 12.68 9.62 1.38
CA PHE A 270 11.28 9.42 1.02
C PHE A 270 10.55 10.73 0.72
N VAL A 271 9.49 10.63 -0.06
CA VAL A 271 8.59 11.72 -0.44
C VAL A 271 7.14 11.29 -0.21
N VAL A 272 6.36 12.11 0.48
CA VAL A 272 4.91 11.87 0.69
C VAL A 272 4.14 13.11 0.24
N ILE A 273 3.16 12.92 -0.64
CA ILE A 273 2.47 13.98 -1.36
C ILE A 273 0.97 13.82 -1.22
N SER A 274 0.38 14.66 -0.38
CA SER A 274 -1.07 14.81 -0.20
C SER A 274 -1.87 13.49 -0.15
N PRO A 275 -1.53 12.57 0.78
CA PRO A 275 -2.48 11.56 1.23
C PRO A 275 -3.78 12.25 1.70
N ALA A 276 -4.91 11.56 1.67
CA ALA A 276 -6.18 12.11 2.18
C ALA A 276 -6.34 11.94 3.70
N GLY A 277 -5.73 10.89 4.27
CA GLY A 277 -5.49 10.71 5.70
C GLY A 277 -4.34 11.57 6.20
N HIS A 278 -3.51 11.05 7.09
CA HIS A 278 -2.33 11.69 7.63
C HIS A 278 -1.11 11.45 6.72
N VAL A 279 -0.05 12.24 6.88
CA VAL A 279 1.21 11.97 6.17
C VAL A 279 1.93 10.74 6.75
N PHE A 280 1.75 10.50 8.05
CA PHE A 280 2.18 9.31 8.76
C PHE A 280 1.11 8.93 9.79
N GLU A 281 0.73 7.67 9.86
CA GLU A 281 -0.02 7.06 10.96
C GLU A 281 0.93 6.05 11.61
N LEU A 282 1.43 6.34 12.81
CA LEU A 282 2.53 5.59 13.39
C LEU A 282 2.08 4.95 14.70
N ASP A 283 1.65 3.71 14.59
CA ASP A 283 1.32 2.85 15.71
C ASP A 283 2.55 2.18 16.33
N GLY A 284 2.36 1.78 17.59
CA GLY A 284 3.40 1.21 18.42
C GLY A 284 3.44 -0.31 18.35
N ILE A 285 3.63 -0.94 19.52
CA ILE A 285 3.52 -2.39 19.67
C ILE A 285 2.08 -2.83 19.98
N GLU A 286 1.48 -3.75 19.20
CA GLU A 286 0.18 -4.37 19.56
C GLU A 286 0.30 -5.55 20.55
N GLY A 287 1.52 -5.87 20.99
CA GLY A 287 1.81 -6.91 21.98
C GLY A 287 1.32 -6.59 23.39
N ASP A 288 2.04 -7.08 24.41
CA ASP A 288 1.73 -6.71 25.79
C ASP A 288 2.22 -5.28 26.09
N LYS A 289 1.39 -4.28 25.76
CA LYS A 289 1.54 -2.85 26.11
C LYS A 289 1.67 -2.58 27.63
N SER A 290 1.78 -3.59 28.50
CA SER A 290 2.09 -3.46 29.93
C SER A 290 3.46 -3.99 30.36
N ASP A 291 4.22 -4.65 29.47
CA ASP A 291 5.57 -5.16 29.74
C ASP A 291 6.64 -4.36 28.99
N GLN A 292 7.39 -3.55 29.73
CA GLN A 292 8.49 -2.75 29.19
C GLN A 292 9.54 -3.59 28.44
N SER A 293 9.75 -4.86 28.82
CA SER A 293 10.72 -5.72 28.13
C SER A 293 10.26 -6.17 26.74
N VAL A 294 8.95 -6.14 26.47
CA VAL A 294 8.39 -6.35 25.12
C VAL A 294 8.59 -5.08 24.28
N ILE A 295 8.37 -3.89 24.85
CA ILE A 295 8.64 -2.61 24.16
C ILE A 295 10.12 -2.49 23.78
N GLU A 296 11.03 -2.88 24.69
CA GLU A 296 12.48 -2.89 24.44
C GLU A 296 12.93 -3.98 23.44
N GLU A 297 12.14 -5.04 23.21
CA GLU A 297 12.45 -6.11 22.26
C GLU A 297 12.28 -5.66 20.81
N TYR A 298 11.20 -4.95 20.50
CA TYR A 298 10.93 -4.48 19.14
C TYR A 298 11.77 -3.26 18.73
N GLY A 299 12.50 -2.62 19.65
CA GLY A 299 13.35 -1.47 19.29
C GLY A 299 12.55 -0.30 18.73
N TYR A 300 13.19 0.57 17.93
CA TYR A 300 12.56 1.74 17.30
C TYR A 300 12.59 1.62 15.79
N HIS A 301 11.62 2.22 15.09
CA HIS A 301 11.74 2.49 13.66
C HIS A 301 12.27 3.92 13.38
N THR A 302 12.69 4.17 12.15
CA THR A 302 13.33 5.45 11.76
C THR A 302 12.81 5.95 10.41
N PHE A 303 12.35 7.19 10.37
CA PHE A 303 12.11 7.95 9.14
C PHE A 303 13.22 8.96 8.94
N LYS A 304 13.98 8.82 7.85
CA LYS A 304 15.18 9.61 7.59
C LYS A 304 15.19 10.24 6.21
N ASN A 305 15.61 11.50 6.12
CA ASN A 305 15.75 12.26 4.87
C ASN A 305 14.41 12.36 4.11
N GLY A 306 13.40 12.94 4.74
CA GLY A 306 12.04 13.01 4.21
C GLY A 306 11.70 14.38 3.62
N TYR A 307 11.00 14.40 2.48
CA TYR A 307 10.38 15.59 1.91
C TYR A 307 8.86 15.41 1.82
N VAL A 308 8.12 16.14 2.64
CA VAL A 308 6.66 16.03 2.72
C VAL A 308 6.00 17.23 2.05
N ILE A 309 5.01 16.95 1.21
CA ILE A 309 4.10 17.93 0.63
C ILE A 309 2.70 17.59 1.16
N ALA A 310 2.33 18.18 2.30
CA ALA A 310 1.09 17.84 2.99
C ALA A 310 -0.15 18.13 2.12
N ASN A 311 -0.10 19.19 1.32
CA ASN A 311 -1.22 19.64 0.49
C ASN A 311 -0.75 20.12 -0.91
N THR A 312 -1.60 19.93 -1.92
CA THR A 312 -1.50 20.51 -3.27
C THR A 312 -2.69 21.46 -3.51
N GLU A 313 -2.96 21.86 -4.76
CA GLU A 313 -4.17 22.63 -5.09
C GLU A 313 -5.44 21.77 -5.03
N ASP A 314 -5.33 20.47 -5.35
CA ASP A 314 -6.46 19.55 -5.54
C ASP A 314 -6.62 18.50 -4.42
N ALA A 315 -5.55 18.21 -3.67
CA ALA A 315 -5.54 17.24 -2.55
C ALA A 315 -4.93 17.83 -1.27
N SER A 316 -5.36 17.33 -0.10
CA SER A 316 -4.99 17.85 1.21
C SER A 316 -4.98 16.71 2.23
N SER A 317 -3.90 16.57 3.01
CA SER A 317 -3.91 15.65 4.16
C SER A 317 -4.81 16.16 5.28
N LYS A 318 -5.30 15.24 6.09
CA LYS A 318 -5.99 15.51 7.36
C LYS A 318 -5.01 16.17 8.35
N ASP A 319 -3.85 15.56 8.55
CA ASP A 319 -2.82 15.96 9.52
C ASP A 319 -1.40 15.62 9.02
N LEU A 320 -0.36 15.96 9.80
CA LEU A 320 1.06 15.77 9.44
C LEU A 320 1.69 14.50 10.02
N ALA A 321 1.26 14.07 11.19
CA ALA A 321 1.57 12.74 11.71
C ALA A 321 0.63 12.46 12.86
N ASN A 322 0.18 11.23 12.96
CA ASN A 322 -0.45 10.68 14.14
C ASN A 322 0.53 9.65 14.74
N LEU A 323 0.69 9.67 16.06
CA LEU A 323 1.63 8.80 16.76
C LEU A 323 0.99 8.27 18.04
N ASP A 324 0.76 6.97 18.11
CA ASP A 324 0.17 6.28 19.26
C ASP A 324 1.05 6.44 20.54
N PRO A 325 0.49 6.39 21.77
CA PRO A 325 1.26 6.56 23.01
C PRO A 325 2.42 5.58 23.21
N GLU A 326 2.35 4.41 22.58
CA GLU A 326 3.39 3.37 22.61
C GLU A 326 4.42 3.50 21.46
N THR A 327 4.27 4.46 20.55
CA THR A 327 5.11 4.62 19.36
C THR A 327 6.50 5.16 19.68
N ASN A 328 7.52 4.51 19.12
CA ASN A 328 8.92 4.72 19.41
C ASN A 328 9.74 4.98 18.13
N VAL A 329 9.68 6.22 17.64
CA VAL A 329 10.18 6.60 16.32
C VAL A 329 11.31 7.63 16.33
N HIS A 330 12.28 7.48 15.43
CA HIS A 330 13.27 8.50 15.14
C HIS A 330 12.96 9.20 13.81
N PHE A 331 12.58 10.47 13.87
CA PHE A 331 12.54 11.36 12.71
C PHE A 331 13.89 12.07 12.57
N ILE A 332 14.56 11.90 11.43
CA ILE A 332 15.90 12.47 11.17
C ILE A 332 15.89 13.22 9.83
N ASN A 333 16.09 14.54 9.87
CA ASN A 333 16.14 15.40 8.68
C ASN A 333 14.89 15.24 7.79
N VAL A 334 13.71 15.53 8.37
CA VAL A 334 12.42 15.50 7.66
C VAL A 334 11.88 16.92 7.54
N PHE A 335 11.51 17.31 6.31
CA PHE A 335 10.97 18.62 5.98
C PHE A 335 9.50 18.53 5.59
N PHE A 336 8.65 19.28 6.31
CA PHE A 336 7.22 19.36 6.05
C PHE A 336 6.88 20.68 5.34
N ASN A 337 6.34 20.57 4.12
CA ASN A 337 6.03 21.70 3.25
C ASN A 337 4.53 21.74 2.91
N TYR A 338 4.07 22.91 2.45
CA TYR A 338 2.68 23.19 2.07
C TYR A 338 1.64 22.91 3.17
N ILE A 339 1.98 23.14 4.42
CA ILE A 339 1.13 22.87 5.60
C ILE A 339 -0.04 23.87 5.71
N ASN A 340 -1.24 23.38 6.00
CA ASN A 340 -2.45 24.17 6.27
C ASN A 340 -2.65 24.43 7.77
N GLU A 341 -3.30 25.54 8.14
CA GLU A 341 -3.67 25.83 9.53
C GLU A 341 -4.64 24.75 10.07
N GLY A 342 -4.25 24.09 11.16
CA GLY A 342 -5.01 23.03 11.81
C GLY A 342 -4.42 21.63 11.65
N GLN A 343 -3.53 21.41 10.69
CA GLN A 343 -2.77 20.15 10.58
C GLN A 343 -1.70 20.08 11.66
N THR A 344 -1.56 18.94 12.33
CA THR A 344 -0.64 18.74 13.45
C THR A 344 0.27 17.54 13.24
N LEU A 345 1.47 17.62 13.84
CA LEU A 345 2.14 16.44 14.35
C LEU A 345 1.51 16.17 15.73
N ASN A 346 0.85 15.04 15.87
CA ASN A 346 0.09 14.64 17.04
C ASN A 346 0.75 13.43 17.71
N LEU A 347 1.21 13.57 18.95
CA LEU A 347 1.44 12.42 19.83
C LEU A 347 0.13 12.17 20.57
N GLN A 348 -0.62 11.19 20.09
CA GLN A 348 -2.04 11.04 20.39
C GLN A 348 -2.29 10.75 21.88
N ASP A 349 -3.39 11.30 22.37
CA ASP A 349 -4.05 10.82 23.57
C ASP A 349 -5.09 9.77 23.16
N LYS A 350 -5.25 8.69 23.94
CA LYS A 350 -6.10 7.56 23.56
C LYS A 350 -7.56 7.98 23.31
N GLU A 351 -8.01 7.82 22.07
CA GLU A 351 -9.40 7.98 21.64
C GLU A 351 -10.22 6.68 21.79
N ASP A 352 -11.54 6.79 21.62
CA ASP A 352 -12.44 5.64 21.43
C ASP A 352 -12.84 5.45 19.96
N ASP A 353 -13.55 4.35 19.66
CA ASP A 353 -14.04 3.98 18.33
C ASP A 353 -14.89 5.08 17.62
N ASN A 354 -15.20 6.21 18.26
CA ASN A 354 -15.90 7.36 17.67
C ASN A 354 -15.01 8.61 17.47
N GLY A 355 -13.72 8.57 17.84
CA GLY A 355 -12.82 9.74 17.84
C GLY A 355 -13.06 10.71 19.00
N ASP A 356 -13.62 10.25 20.13
CA ASP A 356 -13.67 11.03 21.37
C ASP A 356 -12.43 10.68 22.23
N VAL A 357 -11.61 11.68 22.62
CA VAL A 357 -10.48 11.49 23.55
C VAL A 357 -10.99 10.99 24.92
N ILE A 358 -10.88 9.68 25.18
CA ILE A 358 -11.38 9.04 26.41
C ILE A 358 -10.35 9.02 27.54
N ALA A 359 -9.06 9.09 27.21
CA ALA A 359 -8.00 9.21 28.20
C ALA A 359 -6.80 9.95 27.61
N VAL A 360 -6.43 11.07 28.25
CA VAL A 360 -5.06 11.57 28.13
C VAL A 360 -4.13 10.44 28.56
N TYR A 361 -3.36 9.86 27.65
CA TYR A 361 -2.57 8.68 27.94
C TYR A 361 -1.26 9.13 28.59
N SER A 362 -1.40 9.65 29.81
CA SER A 362 -0.29 9.86 30.74
C SER A 362 0.27 8.49 31.09
N MET A 363 1.16 8.01 30.22
CA MET A 363 2.08 6.93 30.47
C MET A 363 2.65 7.09 31.88
N PRO A 364 2.74 6.02 32.69
CA PRO A 364 3.39 6.11 33.99
C PRO A 364 4.77 6.75 33.83
N ASP A 365 5.16 7.63 34.77
CA ASP A 365 6.53 8.13 34.84
C ASP A 365 7.50 6.94 34.71
N ASP A 366 8.47 7.05 33.80
CA ASP A 366 9.46 6.02 33.41
C ASP A 366 8.96 4.83 32.54
N PHE A 367 7.72 4.78 32.02
CA PHE A 367 7.23 3.64 31.20
C PHE A 367 8.05 3.36 29.93
N LEU A 368 8.52 4.40 29.23
CA LEU A 368 9.46 4.30 28.09
C LEU A 368 10.90 4.68 28.48
N ALA A 369 11.33 4.48 29.73
CA ALA A 369 12.64 4.93 30.20
C ALA A 369 13.83 4.19 29.54
N GLY A 370 14.27 4.71 28.39
CA GLY A 370 15.34 4.14 27.56
C GLY A 370 14.96 3.99 26.09
N VAL A 371 13.66 4.06 25.79
CA VAL A 371 13.07 4.03 24.44
C VAL A 371 12.53 5.43 24.16
N THR A 372 13.17 6.20 23.28
CA THR A 372 12.84 7.63 23.12
C THR A 372 12.47 7.95 21.67
N THR A 373 11.19 8.24 21.43
CA THR A 373 10.80 9.00 20.24
C THR A 373 11.59 10.31 20.18
N SER A 374 12.13 10.64 19.02
CA SER A 374 13.02 11.80 18.86
C SER A 374 12.95 12.43 17.49
N PHE A 375 12.98 13.76 17.47
CA PHE A 375 13.00 14.56 16.26
C PHE A 375 14.37 15.25 16.16
N GLU A 376 15.19 14.83 15.19
CA GLU A 376 16.46 15.47 14.87
C GLU A 376 16.34 16.18 13.51
N ASN A 377 16.66 17.48 13.48
CA ASN A 377 16.67 18.26 12.23
C ASN A 377 15.31 18.28 11.50
N VAL A 378 14.20 18.18 12.24
CA VAL A 378 12.83 18.24 11.68
C VAL A 378 12.40 19.70 11.52
N VAL A 379 11.92 20.04 10.33
CA VAL A 379 11.60 21.41 9.93
C VAL A 379 10.21 21.50 9.31
N LEU A 380 9.38 22.41 9.79
CA LEU A 380 8.06 22.73 9.24
C LEU A 380 8.13 24.09 8.52
N ASN A 381 7.60 24.18 7.30
CA ASN A 381 7.52 25.42 6.52
C ASN A 381 6.40 26.35 7.02
N VAL A 382 6.58 26.80 8.26
CA VAL A 382 5.69 27.70 9.00
C VAL A 382 6.51 28.80 9.64
N THR A 383 5.87 29.85 10.18
CA THR A 383 6.59 30.93 10.90
C THR A 383 6.82 30.61 12.37
N ASP A 384 6.04 29.70 12.93
CA ASP A 384 6.04 29.30 14.34
C ASP A 384 5.40 27.90 14.43
N VAL A 385 6.02 26.97 15.17
CA VAL A 385 5.55 25.57 15.25
C VAL A 385 4.45 25.33 16.28
N THR A 386 4.16 26.28 17.18
CA THR A 386 3.29 26.04 18.35
C THR A 386 1.85 25.65 17.98
N ALA A 387 1.39 26.00 16.78
CA ALA A 387 0.04 25.66 16.29
C ALA A 387 -0.02 24.33 15.53
N TYR A 388 1.11 23.64 15.36
CA TYR A 388 1.28 22.44 14.52
C TYR A 388 1.85 21.25 15.32
N ILE A 389 2.00 21.39 16.64
CA ILE A 389 2.44 20.35 17.57
C ILE A 389 1.31 20.14 18.57
N ASP A 390 0.74 18.93 18.60
CA ASP A 390 -0.08 18.47 19.72
C ASP A 390 0.70 17.40 20.52
N GLY A 391 0.55 17.42 21.84
CA GLY A 391 1.41 16.69 22.77
C GLY A 391 2.76 17.38 23.08
N THR A 392 3.76 16.60 23.50
CA THR A 392 5.08 17.12 23.97
C THR A 392 6.22 16.65 23.08
N MET A 393 6.66 17.49 22.15
CA MET A 393 7.77 17.22 21.23
C MET A 393 8.88 18.27 21.33
N ASP A 394 10.12 17.82 21.46
CA ASP A 394 11.34 18.64 21.35
C ASP A 394 12.09 18.29 20.05
N GLY A 395 12.83 19.25 19.49
CA GLY A 395 13.71 19.04 18.32
C GLY A 395 13.11 19.43 16.96
N ILE A 396 11.85 19.86 16.94
CA ILE A 396 11.14 20.35 15.75
C ILE A 396 11.29 21.88 15.64
N THR A 397 11.46 22.40 14.43
CA THR A 397 11.72 23.83 14.19
C THR A 397 10.94 24.43 13.01
N ALA A 398 10.76 25.74 13.01
CA ALA A 398 10.18 26.50 11.90
C ALA A 398 11.27 26.91 10.91
N GLY A 399 11.08 26.66 9.61
CA GLY A 399 12.05 27.02 8.56
C GLY A 399 11.54 26.72 7.15
N THR A 400 12.00 27.47 6.15
CA THR A 400 11.46 27.40 4.78
C THR A 400 12.15 26.38 3.87
N GLU A 401 13.08 25.60 4.40
CA GLU A 401 13.94 24.66 3.68
C GLU A 401 14.29 23.49 4.62
N PRO A 402 14.63 22.30 4.11
CA PRO A 402 15.18 21.22 4.94
C PRO A 402 16.45 21.66 5.70
N ALA A 403 16.71 21.04 6.85
CA ALA A 403 17.89 21.33 7.65
C ALA A 403 19.19 20.82 7.00
N ILE A 404 19.17 19.64 6.39
CA ILE A 404 20.27 19.05 5.62
C ILE A 404 19.73 18.67 4.22
N PRO A 405 19.49 19.65 3.34
CA PRO A 405 18.81 19.42 2.06
C PRO A 405 19.65 18.58 1.08
N GLY A 406 20.96 18.52 1.26
CA GLY A 406 21.85 17.68 0.43
C GLY A 406 21.83 16.19 0.77
N ASP A 407 21.13 15.80 1.85
CA ASP A 407 20.94 14.39 2.25
C ASP A 407 19.58 13.84 1.78
N ILE A 408 18.67 14.71 1.32
CA ILE A 408 17.43 14.36 0.63
C ILE A 408 17.73 14.38 -0.87
N ASP A 409 17.73 13.22 -1.52
CA ASP A 409 18.01 13.07 -2.94
C ASP A 409 16.71 12.77 -3.69
N LEU A 410 16.06 13.83 -4.18
CA LEU A 410 14.85 13.76 -4.97
C LEU A 410 15.11 13.22 -6.39
N SER A 411 16.34 13.35 -6.90
CA SER A 411 16.70 12.96 -8.27
C SER A 411 16.71 11.45 -8.51
N VAL A 412 16.57 10.66 -7.43
CA VAL A 412 16.37 9.20 -7.52
C VAL A 412 15.01 8.82 -8.10
N PHE A 413 14.05 9.75 -8.17
CA PHE A 413 12.71 9.55 -8.72
C PHE A 413 12.58 10.02 -10.19
N ASP A 414 13.56 10.79 -10.69
CA ASP A 414 13.54 11.34 -12.04
C ASP A 414 13.62 10.22 -13.11
N GLY A 415 12.80 10.33 -14.16
CA GLY A 415 12.91 9.54 -15.38
C GLY A 415 12.38 8.10 -15.30
N TRP A 416 11.65 7.74 -14.24
CA TRP A 416 10.98 6.43 -14.10
C TRP A 416 9.64 6.47 -13.35
N THR A 417 9.36 7.56 -12.64
CA THR A 417 8.12 7.77 -11.87
C THR A 417 7.07 8.50 -12.70
N TRP A 418 5.79 8.26 -12.41
CA TRP A 418 4.73 9.16 -12.86
C TRP A 418 4.71 10.42 -11.99
N SER A 419 4.99 10.29 -10.70
CA SER A 419 5.00 11.37 -9.69
C SER A 419 5.99 12.51 -9.97
N GLU A 420 7.05 12.31 -10.78
CA GLU A 420 7.86 13.41 -11.38
C GLU A 420 6.98 14.48 -12.07
N ASN A 421 5.85 14.06 -12.65
CA ASN A 421 4.89 14.94 -13.33
C ASN A 421 3.81 15.51 -12.38
N SER A 422 3.96 15.34 -11.07
CA SER A 422 3.05 15.93 -10.07
C SER A 422 3.02 17.45 -10.18
N ILE A 423 1.89 18.06 -9.79
CA ILE A 423 1.66 19.51 -9.90
C ILE A 423 2.65 20.36 -9.07
N VAL A 424 3.37 19.71 -8.15
CA VAL A 424 4.30 20.29 -7.19
C VAL A 424 5.78 19.93 -7.45
N ALA A 425 6.10 19.40 -8.64
CA ALA A 425 7.43 18.96 -9.09
C ALA A 425 8.63 19.61 -8.36
N TRP A 426 9.44 18.73 -7.77
CA TRP A 426 10.24 18.99 -6.56
C TRP A 426 11.69 19.45 -6.79
#